data_AF-A0A1V9X292-F1
#
_entry.id   AF-A0A1V9X292-F1
#
_cell.length_a   1.000
_cell.length_b   1.000
_cell.length_c   1.000
_cell.angle_alpha   90.00
_cell.angle_beta   90.00
_cell.angle_gamma   90.00
#
_symmetry.space_group_name_H-M   'P 1'
#
loop_
_entity.id
_entity.type
_entity.pdbx_description
1 polymer ?
#
loop_
_entity_poly.entity_id
_entity_poly.type
_entity_poly.pdbx_seq_one_letter_code
_entity_poly.pdbx_strand_id
1 'polypeptide(L)'
;MSFLFRFHDLIGGIHVPIDDGVDKLNRKYTLVMFLFLALPIFTKQYIGDPIECFTPTYFTDAQARFVNSYCWTASTYYLVTESDDENLDPPREPPDPRVQPEEMDYAGFETPPAASERLRRVSVSYYQWAPLILLVQGACFHLPFVLWGACAHSAGVKLRRLLKRASDIASLPPGCQQREALLAEFVDQFHTLVAGNAGCCTDPACGLPLACRCIGGPAGYLCLLYLLVKSMYVLNVGFQFLLLTAFLGRGFLRHGFELARRLAADGDWWNSPRFPLQTLCQVRAALQGGLRTYLCRCVLPINVFNEKIFSVVWFYLALLLPLNVASLLLWLWRCFRCNRFAFVRLCLWRTRMVSLGELSRVSRKIAVNYLGWDGVFVLRLIENNHGSAMATVVLSRLYDFYANQMKARDDGSDVELGPMPSVASPRAAQSLQPCHPGACHMAAAPCAHQFGTRRPNGYWGKCS
;
A
#
# COMPACT_ATOMS: atom_id res chain seq x y z
N MET A 1 25.71 -0.21 -3.65
CA MET A 1 24.90 0.02 -4.88
C MET A 1 23.64 -0.86 -4.99
N SER A 2 23.51 -2.00 -4.32
CA SER A 2 22.26 -2.82 -4.36
C SER A 2 21.01 -2.17 -3.75
N PHE A 3 21.15 -1.19 -2.85
CA PHE A 3 20.00 -0.54 -2.21
C PHE A 3 19.27 0.42 -3.16
N LEU A 4 20.01 1.15 -4.01
CA LEU A 4 19.45 2.05 -5.01
C LEU A 4 18.73 1.30 -6.14
N PHE A 5 19.23 0.13 -6.55
CA PHE A 5 18.54 -0.74 -7.50
C PHE A 5 17.23 -1.31 -6.93
N ARG A 6 17.19 -1.68 -5.64
CA ARG A 6 15.93 -2.07 -4.99
C ARG A 6 14.96 -0.90 -4.84
N PHE A 7 15.46 0.32 -4.67
CA PHE A 7 14.63 1.53 -4.60
C PHE A 7 13.97 1.83 -5.97
N HIS A 8 14.67 1.59 -7.07
CA HIS A 8 14.08 1.62 -8.40
C HIS A 8 13.00 0.53 -8.59
N ASP A 9 13.18 -0.68 -8.05
CA ASP A 9 12.11 -1.70 -8.05
C ASP A 9 10.93 -1.33 -7.14
N LEU A 10 11.18 -0.58 -6.05
CA LEU A 10 10.18 -0.06 -5.13
C LEU A 10 9.30 1.02 -5.79
N ILE A 11 9.89 1.87 -6.63
CA ILE A 11 9.24 3.02 -7.28
C ILE A 11 8.80 2.72 -8.73
N GLY A 12 9.51 1.88 -9.47
CA GLY A 12 9.40 1.71 -10.92
C GLY A 12 9.42 0.26 -11.42
N GLY A 13 9.51 -0.74 -10.53
CA GLY A 13 9.54 -2.15 -10.94
C GLY A 13 8.29 -2.57 -11.72
N ILE A 14 8.51 -3.24 -12.86
CA ILE A 14 7.50 -3.82 -13.75
C ILE A 14 6.37 -4.41 -12.91
N HIS A 15 5.19 -3.84 -13.10
CA HIS A 15 4.04 -4.02 -12.24
C HIS A 15 3.55 -5.46 -12.29
N VAL A 16 4.02 -6.32 -11.38
CA VAL A 16 3.38 -7.63 -11.21
C VAL A 16 2.09 -7.39 -10.43
N PRO A 17 0.91 -7.69 -11.00
CA PRO A 17 -0.38 -7.36 -10.41
C PRO A 17 -0.76 -8.35 -9.30
N ILE A 18 -0.05 -8.28 -8.18
CA ILE A 18 -0.26 -9.16 -7.02
C ILE A 18 -1.29 -8.56 -6.05
N ASP A 19 -1.52 -7.25 -6.18
CA ASP A 19 -2.23 -6.40 -5.24
C ASP A 19 -3.28 -5.55 -5.97
N ASP A 20 -4.28 -5.04 -5.23
CA ASP A 20 -5.31 -4.18 -5.83
C ASP A 20 -4.89 -2.70 -5.91
N GLY A 21 -5.74 -1.86 -6.50
CA GLY A 21 -5.45 -0.43 -6.65
C GLY A 21 -5.22 0.29 -5.32
N VAL A 22 -5.96 -0.08 -4.28
CA VAL A 22 -5.88 0.55 -2.95
C VAL A 22 -4.63 0.08 -2.21
N ASP A 23 -4.23 -1.18 -2.35
CA ASP A 23 -2.96 -1.69 -1.80
C ASP A 23 -1.76 -0.98 -2.41
N LYS A 24 -1.81 -0.70 -3.72
CA LYS A 24 -0.78 0.08 -4.42
C LYS A 24 -0.71 1.50 -3.86
N LEU A 25 -1.87 2.13 -3.63
CA LEU A 25 -1.97 3.45 -2.98
C LEU A 25 -1.21 3.44 -1.65
N ASN A 26 -1.54 2.50 -0.75
CA ASN A 26 -0.91 2.41 0.57
C ASN A 26 0.60 2.14 0.50
N ARG A 27 1.03 1.14 -0.26
CA ARG A 27 2.42 0.68 -0.19
C ARG A 27 3.41 1.55 -0.96
N LYS A 28 2.97 2.03 -2.14
CA LYS A 28 3.86 2.68 -3.12
C LYS A 28 3.68 4.19 -3.05
N TYR A 29 2.45 4.66 -3.24
CA TYR A 29 2.19 6.09 -3.35
C TYR A 29 2.30 6.80 -2.01
N THR A 30 1.83 6.20 -0.91
CA THR A 30 2.01 6.77 0.45
C THR A 30 3.50 6.91 0.81
N LEU A 31 4.31 5.90 0.51
CA LEU A 31 5.76 5.94 0.77
C LEU A 31 6.43 7.07 -0.02
N VAL A 32 6.16 7.15 -1.33
CA VAL A 32 6.70 8.22 -2.19
C VAL A 32 6.24 9.60 -1.72
N MET A 33 4.98 9.74 -1.33
CA MET A 33 4.44 10.98 -0.80
C MET A 33 5.16 11.41 0.48
N PHE A 34 5.37 10.51 1.44
CA PHE A 34 6.07 10.85 2.69
C PHE A 34 7.53 11.20 2.46
N LEU A 35 8.22 10.50 1.56
CA LEU A 35 9.59 10.83 1.18
C LEU A 35 9.66 12.24 0.56
N PHE A 36 8.70 12.59 -0.30
CA PHE A 36 8.61 13.91 -0.89
C PHE A 36 8.31 15.00 0.15
N LEU A 37 7.35 14.77 1.06
CA LEU A 37 7.02 15.72 2.12
C LEU A 37 8.14 15.90 3.16
N ALA A 38 9.00 14.90 3.35
CA ALA A 38 10.14 15.01 4.26
C ALA A 38 11.27 15.90 3.70
N LEU A 39 11.40 16.01 2.36
CA LEU A 39 12.50 16.73 1.72
C LEU A 39 12.62 18.20 2.13
N PRO A 40 11.55 19.04 2.14
CA PRO A 40 11.66 20.42 2.58
C PRO A 40 12.11 20.57 4.04
N ILE A 41 11.66 19.67 4.93
CA ILE A 41 12.06 19.68 6.35
C ILE A 41 13.54 19.34 6.47
N PHE A 42 14.01 18.30 5.78
CA PHE A 42 15.43 17.96 5.72
C PHE A 42 16.28 19.13 5.20
N THR A 43 15.87 19.76 4.10
CA THR A 43 16.59 20.92 3.54
C THR A 43 16.69 22.04 4.57
N LYS A 44 15.59 22.38 5.25
CA LYS A 44 15.60 23.47 6.25
C LYS A 44 16.43 23.12 7.49
N GLN A 45 16.49 21.85 7.88
CA GLN A 45 17.18 21.40 9.09
C GLN A 45 18.70 21.26 8.91
N TYR A 46 19.17 20.87 7.72
CA TYR A 46 20.60 20.58 7.50
C TYR A 46 21.32 21.61 6.63
N ILE A 47 20.60 22.33 5.76
CA ILE A 47 21.20 23.28 4.81
C ILE A 47 20.89 24.73 5.20
N GLY A 48 19.70 25.01 5.76
CA GLY A 48 19.31 26.34 6.20
C GLY A 48 19.35 26.52 7.72
N ASP A 49 18.94 27.69 8.20
CA ASP A 49 18.92 28.04 9.64
C ASP A 49 17.58 27.69 10.31
N PRO A 50 17.47 26.56 11.03
CA PRO A 50 16.17 26.08 11.49
C PRO A 50 15.56 26.94 12.62
N ILE A 51 16.41 27.71 13.31
CA ILE A 51 16.07 28.62 14.41
C ILE A 51 16.97 29.86 14.35
N GLU A 52 16.39 31.02 14.63
CA GLU A 52 17.12 32.28 14.78
C GLU A 52 16.71 32.95 16.09
N CYS A 53 17.68 33.25 16.95
CA CYS A 53 17.45 33.82 18.27
C CYS A 53 17.91 35.27 18.35
N PHE A 54 17.08 36.11 18.96
CA PHE A 54 17.45 37.47 19.35
C PHE A 54 18.44 37.40 20.52
N THR A 55 19.71 37.65 20.22
CA THR A 55 20.78 37.78 21.22
C THR A 55 21.06 39.23 21.58
N PRO A 56 21.62 39.50 22.77
CA PRO A 56 22.03 40.86 23.14
C PRO A 56 23.04 41.46 22.17
N THR A 57 23.02 42.78 21.99
CA THR A 57 23.84 43.51 21.00
C THR A 57 25.35 43.46 21.25
N TYR A 58 25.78 43.12 22.47
CA TYR A 58 27.19 42.98 22.83
C TYR A 58 27.73 41.56 22.59
N PHE A 59 26.91 40.62 22.13
CA PHE A 59 27.40 39.32 21.68
C PHE A 59 28.05 39.44 20.32
N THR A 60 29.18 38.77 20.13
CA THR A 60 29.82 38.59 18.83
C THR A 60 29.01 37.62 17.95
N ASP A 61 29.19 37.68 16.63
CA ASP A 61 28.50 36.76 15.69
C ASP A 61 28.74 35.29 16.01
N ALA A 62 29.94 34.94 16.49
CA ALA A 62 30.27 33.57 16.91
C ALA A 62 29.45 33.14 18.14
N GLN A 63 29.23 34.05 19.09
CA GLN A 63 28.39 33.80 20.27
C GLN A 63 26.91 33.70 19.89
N ALA A 64 26.44 34.50 18.92
CA ALA A 64 25.08 34.38 18.40
C ALA A 64 24.83 33.01 17.74
N ARG A 65 25.77 32.52 16.91
CA ARG A 65 25.68 31.17 16.32
C ARG A 65 25.72 30.05 17.37
N PHE A 66 26.51 30.24 18.43
CA PHE A 66 26.51 29.31 19.57
C PHE A 66 25.13 29.27 20.25
N VAL A 67 24.52 30.44 20.50
CA VAL A 67 23.16 30.52 21.06
C VAL A 67 22.15 29.82 20.15
N ASN A 68 22.16 30.08 18.84
CA ASN A 68 21.25 29.41 17.89
C ASN A 68 21.41 27.88 17.96
N SER A 69 22.64 27.38 17.97
CA SER A 69 22.93 25.93 18.04
C SER A 69 22.55 25.32 19.39
N TYR A 70 22.82 26.04 20.49
CA TYR A 70 22.44 25.62 21.83
C TYR A 70 20.91 25.58 21.98
N CYS A 71 20.20 26.62 21.55
CA CYS A 71 18.74 26.68 21.62
C CYS A 71 18.08 25.65 20.70
N TRP A 72 18.68 25.35 19.56
CA TRP A 72 18.23 24.26 18.70
C TRP A 72 18.32 22.90 19.40
N THR A 73 19.41 22.63 20.13
CA THR A 73 19.67 21.32 20.76
C THR A 73 19.00 21.15 22.12
N ALA A 74 19.01 22.18 22.97
CA ALA A 74 18.45 22.19 24.32
C ALA A 74 16.91 22.26 24.35
N SER A 75 16.25 22.36 23.19
CA SER A 75 14.81 22.63 23.01
C SER A 75 14.38 24.01 23.50
N THR A 76 13.28 24.50 22.93
CA THR A 76 12.69 25.80 23.28
C THR A 76 11.32 25.62 23.91
N TYR A 77 10.80 26.63 24.60
CA TYR A 77 9.46 26.58 25.20
C TYR A 77 8.65 27.83 24.89
N TYR A 78 7.33 27.75 24.98
CA TYR A 78 6.46 28.92 25.02
C TYR A 78 5.66 28.92 26.32
N LEU A 79 5.11 30.09 26.66
CA LEU A 79 4.34 30.29 27.89
C LEU A 79 2.85 30.30 27.54
N VAL A 80 2.06 29.64 28.37
CA VAL A 80 0.59 29.63 28.29
C VAL A 80 0.04 30.06 29.64
N THR A 81 -0.97 30.93 29.63
CA THR A 81 -1.63 31.42 30.86
C THR A 81 -2.65 30.38 31.35
N GLU A 82 -2.75 30.18 32.66
CA GLU A 82 -3.72 29.25 33.28
C GLU A 82 -5.19 29.61 32.98
N SER A 83 -5.50 30.86 32.65
CA SER A 83 -6.87 31.38 32.46
C SER A 83 -7.57 30.92 31.17
N ASP A 84 -6.85 30.33 30.21
CA ASP A 84 -7.45 29.79 28.98
C ASP A 84 -8.18 28.44 29.18
N ASP A 85 -7.99 27.78 30.34
CA ASP A 85 -8.67 26.52 30.70
C ASP A 85 -9.85 26.74 31.68
N GLU A 86 -9.95 27.89 32.34
CA GLU A 86 -10.94 28.12 33.43
C GLU A 86 -12.40 28.27 32.97
N ASN A 87 -12.66 28.36 31.66
CA ASN A 87 -14.01 28.33 31.09
C ASN A 87 -14.46 26.94 30.62
N LEU A 88 -13.67 25.88 30.88
CA LEU A 88 -14.09 24.50 30.67
C LEU A 88 -14.05 23.77 32.02
N ASP A 89 -15.16 23.13 32.37
CA ASP A 89 -15.41 22.27 33.55
C ASP A 89 -14.18 21.53 34.13
N PRO A 90 -14.16 21.22 35.44
CA PRO A 90 -12.96 20.85 36.22
C PRO A 90 -12.10 19.74 35.58
N PRO A 91 -10.78 19.71 35.85
CA PRO A 91 -9.80 18.95 35.07
C PRO A 91 -10.10 17.46 35.13
N ARG A 92 -10.74 16.94 34.07
CA ARG A 92 -11.00 15.52 33.89
C ARG A 92 -9.93 14.83 33.05
N GLU A 93 -8.90 15.55 32.63
CA GLU A 93 -7.85 15.01 31.76
C GLU A 93 -6.44 15.22 32.34
N PRO A 94 -5.58 14.18 32.34
CA PRO A 94 -4.23 14.29 32.89
C PRO A 94 -3.40 15.28 32.07
N PRO A 95 -2.45 16.03 32.66
CA PRO A 95 -1.65 17.04 31.95
C PRO A 95 -0.94 16.48 30.69
N ASP A 96 -0.88 17.27 29.60
CA ASP A 96 -0.13 16.91 28.38
C ASP A 96 1.36 16.66 28.74
N PRO A 97 1.96 15.51 28.36
CA PRO A 97 3.34 15.15 28.70
C PRO A 97 4.41 16.18 28.29
N ARG A 98 4.11 17.06 27.33
CA ARG A 98 5.02 18.11 26.85
C ARG A 98 5.11 19.31 27.78
N VAL A 99 4.29 19.33 28.83
CA VAL A 99 4.09 20.48 29.67
C VAL A 99 4.62 20.20 31.07
N GLN A 100 5.67 20.94 31.44
CA GLN A 100 6.28 20.82 32.76
C GLN A 100 5.59 21.76 33.75
N PRO A 101 5.27 21.31 34.97
CA PRO A 101 4.82 22.19 36.04
C PRO A 101 6.04 22.92 36.60
N GLU A 102 6.34 24.09 36.04
CA GLU A 102 7.34 25.00 36.58
C GLU A 102 6.67 26.37 36.72
N GLU A 103 6.36 26.78 37.96
CA GLU A 103 5.93 28.15 38.26
C GLU A 103 7.11 29.09 37.93
N MET A 104 6.95 29.93 36.90
CA MET A 104 7.91 30.99 36.62
C MET A 104 7.42 32.29 37.26
N ASP A 105 8.01 32.67 38.40
CA ASP A 105 7.74 33.96 39.04
C ASP A 105 8.45 35.09 38.28
N TYR A 106 7.69 36.06 37.77
CA TYR A 106 8.14 37.13 36.86
C TYR A 106 8.73 38.33 37.62
N ALA A 107 9.46 38.09 38.71
CA ALA A 107 9.90 39.13 39.66
C ALA A 107 11.09 40.00 39.20
N GLY A 108 11.20 40.32 37.90
CA GLY A 108 12.37 41.00 37.31
C GLY A 108 12.09 42.30 36.53
N PHE A 109 10.85 42.76 36.46
CA PHE A 109 10.49 44.05 35.84
C PHE A 109 9.56 44.78 36.81
N GLU A 110 9.87 46.03 37.14
CA GLU A 110 9.09 46.85 38.07
C GLU A 110 7.69 47.12 37.49
N THR A 111 6.74 46.21 37.76
CA THR A 111 5.31 46.41 37.53
C THR A 111 4.56 46.15 38.85
N PRO A 112 3.46 46.89 39.13
CA PRO A 112 2.74 46.80 40.39
C PRO A 112 2.13 45.40 40.61
N PRO A 113 1.78 45.02 41.86
CA PRO A 113 1.31 43.68 42.20
C PRO A 113 -0.15 43.51 41.75
N ALA A 114 -0.36 43.29 40.47
CA ALA A 114 -1.64 42.91 39.91
C ALA A 114 -1.48 41.57 39.19
N ALA A 115 -1.91 40.51 39.88
CA ALA A 115 -1.96 39.12 39.45
C ALA A 115 -0.59 38.49 39.09
N SER A 116 -0.08 37.66 40.00
CA SER A 116 0.86 36.58 39.67
C SER A 116 0.16 35.61 38.69
N GLU A 117 0.08 35.94 37.42
CA GLU A 117 -0.38 35.02 36.39
C GLU A 117 0.62 33.86 36.30
N ARG A 118 0.19 32.67 36.74
CA ARG A 118 0.99 31.45 36.68
C ARG A 118 1.15 31.06 35.22
N LEU A 119 2.33 31.36 34.66
CA LEU A 119 2.69 31.01 33.29
C LEU A 119 3.26 29.59 33.25
N ARG A 120 2.66 28.72 32.44
CA ARG A 120 3.09 27.32 32.28
C ARG A 120 4.00 27.17 31.07
N ARG A 121 5.15 26.50 31.25
CA ARG A 121 6.11 26.23 30.16
C ARG A 121 5.70 24.99 29.35
N VAL A 122 5.46 25.18 28.05
CA VAL A 122 5.24 24.08 27.11
C VAL A 122 6.49 23.92 26.25
N SER A 123 7.16 22.78 26.37
CA SER A 123 8.36 22.48 25.61
C SER A 123 8.04 22.08 24.16
N VAL A 124 8.85 22.56 23.23
CA VAL A 124 8.73 22.33 21.79
C VAL A 124 10.01 21.66 21.31
N SER A 125 9.95 20.34 21.11
CA SER A 125 11.08 19.53 20.63
C SER A 125 10.73 18.64 19.43
N TYR A 126 9.44 18.55 19.05
CA TYR A 126 8.99 17.67 17.96
C TYR A 126 9.63 18.01 16.60
N TYR A 127 9.95 19.28 16.34
CA TYR A 127 10.50 19.70 15.06
C TYR A 127 11.84 19.03 14.73
N GLN A 128 12.62 18.60 15.73
CA GLN A 128 13.89 17.89 15.53
C GLN A 128 13.67 16.49 14.93
N TRP A 129 12.53 15.87 15.27
CA TRP A 129 12.18 14.49 14.94
C TRP A 129 11.18 14.37 13.79
N ALA A 130 10.60 15.49 13.36
CA ALA A 130 9.57 15.53 12.31
C ALA A 130 9.94 14.75 11.03
N PRO A 131 11.14 14.92 10.41
CA PRO A 131 11.45 14.19 9.19
C PRO A 131 11.64 12.69 9.43
N LEU A 132 12.21 12.30 10.58
CA LEU A 132 12.35 10.88 10.95
C LEU A 132 10.98 10.22 11.13
N ILE A 133 10.04 10.92 11.78
CA ILE A 133 8.67 10.42 11.93
C ILE A 133 8.05 10.17 10.56
N LEU A 134 8.10 11.11 9.61
CA LEU A 134 7.55 10.91 8.26
C LEU A 134 8.14 9.68 7.55
N LEU A 135 9.44 9.41 7.72
CA LEU A 135 10.09 8.21 7.18
C LEU A 135 9.56 6.93 7.82
N VAL A 136 9.42 6.91 9.15
CA VAL A 136 8.86 5.78 9.90
C VAL A 136 7.41 5.53 9.48
N GLN A 137 6.60 6.59 9.31
CA GLN A 137 5.23 6.47 8.82
C GLN A 137 5.19 5.81 7.44
N GLY A 138 6.03 6.25 6.50
CA GLY A 138 6.16 5.61 5.18
C GLY A 138 6.56 4.13 5.25
N ALA A 139 7.48 3.77 6.13
CA ALA A 139 7.88 2.38 6.35
C ALA A 139 6.72 1.53 6.92
N CYS A 140 5.95 2.06 7.87
CA CYS A 140 4.78 1.37 8.44
C CYS A 140 3.72 1.03 7.38
N PHE A 141 3.50 1.89 6.38
CA PHE A 141 2.60 1.59 5.26
C PHE A 141 3.14 0.52 4.29
N HIS A 142 4.45 0.29 4.26
CA HIS A 142 5.04 -0.76 3.44
C HIS A 142 4.95 -2.15 4.11
N LEU A 143 4.88 -2.19 5.43
CA LEU A 143 4.96 -3.41 6.24
C LEU A 143 3.88 -4.47 5.92
N PRO A 144 2.58 -4.13 5.77
CA PRO A 144 1.55 -5.14 5.50
C PRO A 144 1.79 -5.94 4.22
N PHE A 145 2.40 -5.35 3.19
CA PHE A 145 2.72 -6.05 1.95
C PHE A 145 3.96 -6.92 2.05
N VAL A 146 4.97 -6.48 2.81
CA VAL A 146 6.12 -7.34 3.11
C VAL A 146 5.63 -8.60 3.82
N LEU A 147 4.69 -8.45 4.75
CA LEU A 147 4.05 -9.56 5.43
C LEU A 147 3.25 -10.44 4.46
N TRP A 148 2.43 -9.85 3.57
CA TRP A 148 1.72 -10.58 2.51
C TRP A 148 2.67 -11.46 1.68
N GLY A 149 3.75 -10.86 1.18
CA GLY A 149 4.72 -11.55 0.32
C GLY A 149 5.49 -12.65 1.06
N ALA A 150 5.91 -12.38 2.31
CA ALA A 150 6.61 -13.36 3.14
C ALA A 150 5.72 -14.55 3.47
N CYS A 151 4.52 -14.30 4.00
CA CYS A 151 3.58 -15.36 4.38
C CYS A 151 3.09 -16.18 3.18
N ALA A 152 2.78 -15.53 2.04
CA ALA A 152 2.42 -16.24 0.82
C ALA A 152 3.55 -17.11 0.28
N HIS A 153 4.81 -16.65 0.38
CA HIS A 153 5.97 -17.46 0.00
C HIS A 153 6.17 -18.64 0.96
N SER A 154 6.08 -18.42 2.27
CA SER A 154 6.24 -19.48 3.28
C SER A 154 5.17 -20.57 3.12
N ALA A 155 3.98 -20.23 2.65
CA ALA A 155 2.95 -21.21 2.29
C ALA A 155 3.26 -22.05 1.03
N GLY A 156 4.44 -21.89 0.42
CA GLY A 156 4.85 -22.57 -0.81
C GLY A 156 4.20 -22.02 -2.08
N VAL A 157 3.41 -20.94 -1.96
CA VAL A 157 2.60 -20.42 -3.05
C VAL A 157 3.42 -19.44 -3.88
N LYS A 158 3.76 -19.83 -5.12
CA LYS A 158 4.45 -18.98 -6.09
C LYS A 158 3.50 -17.98 -6.78
N LEU A 159 2.64 -17.30 -6.00
CA LEU A 159 1.56 -16.44 -6.52
C LEU A 159 2.07 -15.35 -7.47
N ARG A 160 3.25 -14.76 -7.16
CA ARG A 160 3.90 -13.77 -8.02
C ARG A 160 4.22 -14.31 -9.42
N ARG A 161 4.67 -15.55 -9.52
CA ARG A 161 4.96 -16.20 -10.81
C ARG A 161 3.67 -16.51 -11.57
N LEU A 162 2.67 -17.01 -10.86
CA LEU A 162 1.35 -17.33 -11.42
C LEU A 162 0.68 -16.08 -12.03
N LEU A 163 0.63 -14.97 -11.28
CA LEU A 163 0.01 -13.73 -11.75
C LEU A 163 0.83 -13.03 -12.83
N LYS A 164 2.16 -13.14 -12.80
CA LYS A 164 3.01 -12.68 -13.91
C LYS A 164 2.66 -13.42 -15.20
N ARG A 165 2.51 -14.75 -15.15
CA ARG A 165 2.08 -15.54 -16.31
C ARG A 165 0.68 -15.19 -16.79
N ALA A 166 -0.25 -14.92 -15.88
CA ALA A 166 -1.57 -14.41 -16.27
C ALA A 166 -1.46 -13.08 -17.03
N SER A 167 -0.55 -12.20 -16.63
CA SER A 167 -0.24 -10.96 -17.35
C SER A 167 0.36 -11.22 -18.72
N ASP A 168 1.31 -12.16 -18.82
CA ASP A 168 1.93 -12.53 -20.10
C ASP A 168 0.86 -13.10 -21.07
N ILE A 169 -0.05 -13.94 -20.57
CA ILE A 169 -1.18 -14.47 -21.36
C ILE A 169 -2.14 -13.36 -21.80
N ALA A 170 -2.46 -12.43 -20.90
CA ALA A 170 -3.35 -11.30 -21.20
C ALA A 170 -2.77 -10.35 -22.26
N SER A 171 -1.45 -10.29 -22.40
CA SER A 171 -0.78 -9.49 -23.42
C SER A 171 -0.86 -10.09 -24.84
N LEU A 172 -1.18 -11.38 -24.97
CA LEU A 172 -1.22 -12.09 -26.24
C LEU A 172 -2.63 -12.13 -26.86
N PRO A 173 -2.76 -11.95 -28.19
CA PRO A 173 -4.05 -12.01 -28.86
C PRO A 173 -4.69 -13.42 -28.80
N PRO A 174 -6.02 -13.53 -28.80
CA PRO A 174 -6.71 -14.82 -28.81
C PRO A 174 -6.41 -15.61 -30.09
N GLY A 175 -6.26 -16.94 -29.98
CA GLY A 175 -6.03 -17.84 -31.12
C GLY A 175 -4.57 -18.15 -31.44
N CYS A 176 -3.59 -17.55 -30.73
CA CYS A 176 -2.18 -17.88 -30.90
C CYS A 176 -1.82 -19.20 -30.20
N GLN A 177 -1.08 -20.10 -30.87
CA GLN A 177 -0.62 -21.37 -30.28
C GLN A 177 0.21 -21.15 -29.00
N GLN A 178 1.03 -20.10 -28.96
CA GLN A 178 1.83 -19.74 -27.78
C GLN A 178 0.94 -19.39 -26.58
N ARG A 179 -0.18 -18.69 -26.82
CA ARG A 179 -1.15 -18.34 -25.77
C ARG A 179 -1.79 -19.59 -25.18
N GLU A 180 -2.15 -20.56 -26.02
CA GLU A 180 -2.76 -21.82 -25.57
C GLU A 180 -1.79 -22.70 -24.79
N ALA A 181 -0.52 -22.79 -25.21
CA ALA A 181 0.53 -23.49 -24.47
C ALA A 181 0.76 -22.87 -23.08
N LEU A 182 0.85 -21.53 -23.00
CA LEU A 182 0.99 -20.81 -21.73
C LEU A 182 -0.24 -21.00 -20.83
N LEU A 183 -1.44 -21.03 -21.42
CA LEU A 183 -2.68 -21.23 -20.67
C LEU A 183 -2.77 -22.64 -20.08
N ALA A 184 -2.33 -23.67 -20.82
CA ALA A 184 -2.23 -25.03 -20.31
C ALA A 184 -1.24 -25.12 -19.13
N GLU A 185 -0.05 -24.52 -19.27
CA GLU A 185 0.96 -24.47 -18.20
C GLU A 185 0.46 -23.68 -16.98
N PHE A 186 -0.30 -22.59 -17.20
CA PHE A 186 -0.93 -21.83 -16.13
C PHE A 186 -1.97 -22.66 -15.36
N VAL A 187 -2.80 -23.43 -16.07
CA VAL A 187 -3.84 -24.28 -15.46
C VAL A 187 -3.22 -25.37 -14.60
N ASP A 188 -2.13 -25.99 -15.06
CA ASP A 188 -1.37 -26.98 -14.27
C ASP A 188 -0.83 -26.36 -12.97
N GLN A 189 -0.19 -25.19 -13.05
CA GLN A 189 0.28 -24.49 -11.86
C GLN A 189 -0.85 -24.06 -10.93
N PHE A 190 -1.98 -23.60 -11.49
CA PHE A 190 -3.15 -23.26 -10.69
C PHE A 190 -3.73 -24.49 -10.01
N HIS A 191 -3.75 -25.64 -10.69
CA HIS A 191 -4.17 -26.91 -10.10
C HIS A 191 -3.27 -27.29 -8.92
N THR A 192 -1.94 -27.19 -9.04
CA THR A 192 -1.03 -27.45 -7.91
C THR A 192 -1.27 -26.53 -6.71
N LEU A 193 -1.72 -25.29 -6.94
CA LEU A 193 -2.08 -24.34 -5.88
C LEU A 193 -3.37 -24.74 -5.18
N VAL A 194 -4.37 -25.22 -5.93
CA VAL A 194 -5.69 -25.58 -5.42
C VAL A 194 -5.71 -26.98 -4.79
N ALA A 195 -4.99 -27.93 -5.38
CA ALA A 195 -4.86 -29.31 -4.91
C ALA A 195 -3.76 -29.48 -3.85
N GLY A 196 -2.79 -28.57 -3.80
CA GLY A 196 -1.71 -28.60 -2.82
C GLY A 196 -2.23 -28.35 -1.41
N ASN A 197 -1.66 -29.07 -0.43
CA ASN A 197 -1.69 -28.74 1.00
C ASN A 197 -0.94 -27.41 1.27
N ALA A 198 -1.34 -26.32 0.62
CA ALA A 198 -0.86 -24.97 0.88
C ALA A 198 -1.38 -24.54 2.27
N GLY A 199 -0.70 -25.01 3.31
CA GLY A 199 -1.15 -24.85 4.69
C GLY A 199 -0.12 -25.16 5.77
N CYS A 200 1.00 -25.82 5.47
CA CYS A 200 2.07 -26.01 6.45
C CYS A 200 3.44 -25.87 5.82
N CYS A 201 4.28 -25.03 6.42
CA CYS A 201 5.72 -25.27 6.38
C CYS A 201 5.94 -26.65 6.99
N THR A 202 6.47 -27.60 6.22
CA THR A 202 6.89 -28.91 6.76
C THR A 202 8.21 -28.82 7.53
N ASP A 203 8.75 -27.61 7.68
CA ASP A 203 10.01 -27.35 8.35
C ASP A 203 9.78 -26.97 9.83
N PRO A 204 10.28 -27.78 10.80
CA PRO A 204 10.19 -27.48 12.23
C PRO A 204 10.93 -26.20 12.66
N ALA A 205 11.74 -25.59 11.79
CA ALA A 205 12.44 -24.32 12.06
C ALA A 205 11.61 -23.04 11.77
N CYS A 206 10.39 -23.17 11.24
CA CYS A 206 9.56 -22.01 10.88
C CYS A 206 8.95 -21.31 12.11
N GLY A 207 9.73 -20.47 12.78
CA GLY A 207 9.38 -19.76 14.02
C GLY A 207 8.40 -18.58 13.91
N LEU A 208 7.45 -18.57 12.95
CA LEU A 208 6.41 -17.54 12.90
C LEU A 208 5.08 -18.09 13.46
N PRO A 209 4.61 -17.63 14.63
CA PRO A 209 3.47 -18.22 15.32
C PRO A 209 2.17 -17.56 14.84
N LEU A 210 1.85 -17.68 13.54
CA LEU A 210 0.48 -17.44 13.08
C LEU A 210 -0.21 -18.79 12.92
N ALA A 211 -0.42 -19.45 14.06
CA ALA A 211 -1.19 -20.67 14.20
C ALA A 211 -2.67 -20.38 13.93
N CYS A 212 -3.05 -20.13 12.67
CA CYS A 212 -4.43 -20.27 12.23
C CYS A 212 -4.65 -21.74 11.87
N ARG A 213 -4.61 -22.61 12.88
CA ARG A 213 -4.94 -24.03 12.78
C ARG A 213 -6.44 -24.28 12.98
N CYS A 214 -7.26 -23.30 12.59
CA CYS A 214 -8.70 -23.32 12.77
C CYS A 214 -9.37 -23.10 11.42
N ILE A 215 -9.57 -24.19 10.68
CA ILE A 215 -10.72 -24.56 9.84
C ILE A 215 -10.19 -25.63 8.87
N GLY A 216 -10.47 -26.89 9.21
CA GLY A 216 -10.30 -28.00 8.27
C GLY A 216 -11.30 -27.87 7.12
N GLY A 217 -10.78 -27.69 5.91
CA GLY A 217 -11.55 -27.57 4.66
C GLY A 217 -10.65 -27.01 3.54
N PRO A 218 -11.01 -27.19 2.25
CA PRO A 218 -10.11 -26.86 1.13
C PRO A 218 -9.68 -25.39 1.16
N ALA A 219 -8.36 -25.19 1.23
CA ALA A 219 -7.56 -23.98 1.05
C ALA A 219 -8.33 -22.64 1.13
N GLY A 220 -8.30 -22.00 2.31
CA GLY A 220 -8.73 -20.61 2.53
C GLY A 220 -7.62 -19.72 3.12
N TYR A 221 -6.38 -20.20 3.12
CA TYR A 221 -5.25 -19.53 3.75
C TYR A 221 -4.91 -18.22 3.04
N LEU A 222 -4.83 -18.24 1.70
CA LEU A 222 -4.47 -17.04 0.93
C LEU A 222 -5.56 -15.97 1.04
N CYS A 223 -6.82 -16.38 0.96
CA CYS A 223 -7.97 -15.51 1.12
C CYS A 223 -7.97 -14.86 2.52
N LEU A 224 -7.79 -15.65 3.58
CA LEU A 224 -7.74 -15.15 4.95
C LEU A 224 -6.53 -14.23 5.18
N LEU A 225 -5.34 -14.63 4.71
CA LEU A 225 -4.13 -13.83 4.81
C LEU A 225 -4.31 -12.47 4.11
N TYR A 226 -4.97 -12.45 2.95
CA TYR A 226 -5.24 -11.20 2.24
C TYR A 226 -6.24 -10.31 3.01
N LEU A 227 -7.30 -10.88 3.59
CA LEU A 227 -8.24 -10.15 4.45
C LEU A 227 -7.57 -9.61 5.73
N LEU A 228 -6.60 -10.36 6.28
CA LEU A 228 -5.79 -9.90 7.40
C LEU A 228 -4.93 -8.70 6.99
N VAL A 229 -4.27 -8.76 5.83
CA VAL A 229 -3.47 -7.65 5.30
C VAL A 229 -4.34 -6.40 5.06
N LYS A 230 -5.56 -6.58 4.53
CA LYS A 230 -6.54 -5.49 4.37
C LYS A 230 -6.93 -4.87 5.72
N SER A 231 -7.15 -5.69 6.73
CA SER A 231 -7.40 -5.23 8.10
C SER A 231 -6.19 -4.48 8.66
N MET A 232 -4.97 -4.95 8.41
CA MET A 232 -3.74 -4.27 8.82
C MET A 232 -3.58 -2.89 8.18
N TYR A 233 -4.00 -2.67 6.94
CA TYR A 233 -3.97 -1.31 6.35
C TYR A 233 -4.91 -0.35 7.07
N VAL A 234 -6.14 -0.79 7.41
CA VAL A 234 -7.09 0.02 8.19
C VAL A 234 -6.53 0.34 9.57
N LEU A 235 -6.03 -0.68 10.27
CA LEU A 235 -5.42 -0.53 11.60
C LEU A 235 -4.18 0.36 11.55
N ASN A 236 -3.36 0.25 10.50
CA ASN A 236 -2.18 1.09 10.33
C ASN A 236 -2.57 2.57 10.21
N VAL A 237 -3.60 2.93 9.41
CA VAL A 237 -4.06 4.33 9.34
C VAL A 237 -4.54 4.83 10.70
N GLY A 238 -5.29 4.03 11.45
CA GLY A 238 -5.68 4.36 12.83
C GLY A 238 -4.47 4.56 13.74
N PHE A 239 -3.48 3.67 13.68
CA PHE A 239 -2.22 3.79 14.41
C PHE A 239 -1.45 5.06 14.02
N GLN A 240 -1.44 5.46 12.75
CA GLN A 240 -0.79 6.70 12.33
C GLN A 240 -1.44 7.95 12.94
N PHE A 241 -2.77 7.98 13.04
CA PHE A 241 -3.47 9.06 13.74
C PHE A 241 -3.13 9.10 15.24
N LEU A 242 -3.01 7.94 15.89
CA LEU A 242 -2.57 7.84 17.29
C LEU A 242 -1.11 8.29 17.45
N LEU A 243 -0.21 7.86 16.57
CA LEU A 243 1.19 8.25 16.54
C LEU A 243 1.33 9.78 16.41
N LEU A 244 0.62 10.40 15.47
CA LEU A 244 0.67 11.86 15.28
C LEU A 244 0.06 12.60 16.47
N THR A 245 -0.97 12.05 17.10
CA THR A 245 -1.54 12.63 18.33
C THR A 245 -0.59 12.52 19.51
N ALA A 246 0.20 11.45 19.62
CA ALA A 246 1.24 11.35 20.63
C ALA A 246 2.40 12.31 20.35
N PHE A 247 2.73 12.54 19.08
CA PHE A 247 3.87 13.35 18.65
C PHE A 247 3.62 14.87 18.68
N LEU A 248 2.51 15.32 18.07
CA LEU A 248 2.10 16.74 17.99
C LEU A 248 1.18 17.15 19.15
N GLY A 249 0.93 16.18 20.04
CA GLY A 249 0.08 16.19 21.22
C GLY A 249 -1.42 16.34 20.99
N ARG A 250 -2.15 16.52 22.09
CA ARG A 250 -3.58 16.21 22.15
C ARG A 250 -4.41 17.08 21.19
N GLY A 251 -5.50 16.51 20.68
CA GLY A 251 -6.40 17.16 19.73
C GLY A 251 -5.97 17.12 18.26
N PHE A 252 -4.84 16.49 17.90
CA PHE A 252 -4.45 16.38 16.48
C PHE A 252 -5.47 15.62 15.64
N LEU A 253 -6.23 14.69 16.23
CA LEU A 253 -7.37 14.02 15.56
C LEU A 253 -8.39 15.01 14.98
N ARG A 254 -8.62 16.15 15.64
CA ARG A 254 -9.58 17.19 15.20
C ARG A 254 -8.94 18.28 14.34
N HIS A 255 -7.63 18.20 14.09
CA HIS A 255 -6.85 19.27 13.45
C HIS A 255 -7.40 19.70 12.09
N GLY A 256 -7.64 18.76 11.17
CA GLY A 256 -8.15 19.12 9.84
C GLY A 256 -9.59 19.61 9.84
N PHE A 257 -10.44 19.15 10.76
CA PHE A 257 -11.79 19.70 10.92
C PHE A 257 -11.75 21.15 11.42
N GLU A 258 -10.88 21.44 12.39
CA GLU A 258 -10.71 22.81 12.89
C GLU A 258 -10.12 23.73 11.80
N LEU A 259 -9.15 23.25 11.03
CA LEU A 259 -8.59 23.99 9.90
C LEU A 259 -9.63 24.26 8.81
N ALA A 260 -10.45 23.26 8.46
CA ALA A 260 -11.53 23.43 7.49
C ALA A 260 -12.59 24.43 7.97
N ARG A 261 -12.93 24.40 9.26
CA ARG A 261 -13.87 25.33 9.90
C ARG A 261 -13.35 26.77 9.86
N ARG A 262 -12.09 26.99 10.21
CA ARG A 262 -11.44 28.32 10.18
C ARG A 262 -11.34 28.87 8.76
N LEU A 263 -10.96 28.02 7.80
CA LEU A 263 -10.89 28.42 6.41
C LEU A 263 -12.27 28.83 5.88
N ALA A 264 -13.34 28.16 6.30
CA ALA A 264 -14.71 28.49 5.89
C ALA A 264 -15.29 29.74 6.56
N ALA A 265 -14.90 30.03 7.81
CA ALA A 265 -15.40 31.19 8.56
C ALA A 265 -14.61 32.47 8.29
N ASP A 266 -13.29 32.42 8.46
CA ASP A 266 -12.43 33.60 8.54
C ASP A 266 -11.50 33.74 7.32
N GLY A 267 -11.38 32.71 6.47
CA GLY A 267 -10.43 32.67 5.36
C GLY A 267 -8.95 32.55 5.79
N ASP A 268 -8.68 32.55 7.09
CA ASP A 268 -7.35 32.46 7.65
C ASP A 268 -6.86 31.01 7.74
N TRP A 269 -5.82 30.69 6.96
CA TRP A 269 -5.16 29.37 6.92
C TRP A 269 -3.70 29.37 7.37
N TRP A 270 -3.17 30.54 7.71
CA TRP A 270 -1.73 30.74 7.90
C TRP A 270 -1.27 30.52 9.35
N ASN A 271 -2.11 30.82 10.35
CA ASN A 271 -1.70 30.84 11.75
C ASN A 271 -2.40 29.74 12.57
N SER A 272 -1.65 28.70 12.94
CA SER A 272 -2.13 27.67 13.87
C SER A 272 -1.51 27.85 15.26
N PRO A 273 -2.31 27.97 16.33
CA PRO A 273 -1.79 28.07 17.70
C PRO A 273 -1.06 26.79 18.17
N ARG A 274 -1.22 25.67 17.43
CA ARG A 274 -0.54 24.40 17.70
C ARG A 274 0.95 24.44 17.32
N PHE A 275 1.32 25.30 16.38
CA PHE A 275 2.68 25.40 15.84
C PHE A 275 3.24 26.79 16.12
N PRO A 276 3.77 27.05 17.32
CA PRO A 276 4.29 28.37 17.66
C PRO A 276 5.47 28.74 16.76
N LEU A 277 5.42 29.93 16.17
CA LEU A 277 6.49 30.50 15.36
C LEU A 277 7.56 31.18 16.21
N GLN A 278 7.21 31.52 17.45
CA GLN A 278 8.05 32.22 18.39
C GLN A 278 8.11 31.43 19.70
N THR A 279 9.32 31.22 20.20
CA THR A 279 9.58 30.51 21.45
C THR A 279 10.66 31.23 22.25
N LEU A 280 10.84 30.80 23.49
CA LEU A 280 11.85 31.27 24.42
C LEU A 280 12.90 30.18 24.64
N CYS A 281 14.14 30.60 24.81
CA CYS A 281 15.27 29.76 25.10
C CYS A 281 16.09 30.37 26.24
N GLN A 282 16.53 29.53 27.18
CA GLN A 282 17.33 29.94 28.32
C GLN A 282 18.77 29.42 28.17
N VAL A 283 19.74 30.32 28.00
CA VAL A 283 21.15 29.99 27.77
C VAL A 283 21.99 30.39 28.98
N ARG A 284 22.79 29.46 29.51
CA ARG A 284 23.79 29.77 30.55
C ARG A 284 25.15 29.95 29.90
N ALA A 285 25.69 31.17 29.96
CA ALA A 285 26.99 31.49 29.40
C ALA A 285 27.87 32.19 30.44
N ALA A 286 29.15 31.81 30.48
CA ALA A 286 30.15 32.46 31.32
C ALA A 286 30.81 33.59 30.51
N LEU A 287 30.53 34.85 30.89
CA LEU A 287 31.19 36.03 30.34
C LEU A 287 31.83 36.82 31.49
N GLN A 288 33.04 37.35 31.26
CA GLN A 288 33.73 38.25 32.19
C GLN A 288 33.84 37.71 33.64
N GLY A 289 34.09 36.40 33.78
CA GLY A 289 34.29 35.75 35.09
C GLY A 289 33.02 35.38 35.85
N GLY A 290 31.82 35.61 35.29
CA GLY A 290 30.54 35.26 35.92
C GLY A 290 29.67 34.37 35.03
N LEU A 291 29.04 33.35 35.63
CA LEU A 291 28.01 32.54 34.96
C LEU A 291 26.68 33.27 35.03
N ARG A 292 26.15 33.71 33.88
CA ARG A 292 24.86 34.38 33.78
C ARG A 292 23.90 33.59 32.90
N THR A 293 22.62 33.74 33.18
CA THR A 293 21.56 33.11 32.39
C THR A 293 20.86 34.16 31.54
N TYR A 294 20.81 33.94 30.25
CA TYR A 294 20.20 34.81 29.25
C TYR A 294 18.91 34.18 28.76
N LEU A 295 17.86 34.99 28.64
CA LEU A 295 16.59 34.60 28.03
C LEU A 295 16.55 35.19 26.62
N CYS A 296 16.58 34.33 25.60
CA CYS A 296 16.55 34.72 24.20
C CYS A 296 15.19 34.37 23.58
N ARG A 297 14.62 35.31 22.82
CA ARG A 297 13.43 35.05 21.99
C ARG A 297 13.88 34.50 20.66
N CYS A 298 13.36 33.35 20.26
CA CYS A 298 13.73 32.68 19.02
C CYS A 298 12.54 32.57 18.08
N VAL A 299 12.80 32.74 16.78
CA VAL A 299 11.85 32.45 15.71
C VAL A 299 12.18 31.08 15.12
N LEU A 300 11.15 30.28 14.85
CA LEU A 300 11.28 28.91 14.34
C LEU A 300 10.67 28.80 12.93
N PRO A 301 11.38 29.22 11.86
CA PRO A 301 10.90 29.08 10.49
C PRO A 301 10.57 27.65 10.09
N ILE A 302 11.26 26.65 10.69
CA ILE A 302 10.97 25.23 10.44
C ILE A 302 9.53 24.85 10.79
N ASN A 303 8.92 25.54 11.76
CA ASN A 303 7.61 25.18 12.25
C ASN A 303 6.49 25.55 11.27
N VAL A 304 6.71 26.56 10.41
CA VAL A 304 5.82 26.87 9.27
C VAL A 304 5.71 25.65 8.35
N PHE A 305 6.84 25.02 8.02
CA PHE A 305 6.85 23.82 7.18
C PHE A 305 6.14 22.66 7.86
N ASN A 306 6.44 22.40 9.14
CA ASN A 306 5.80 21.33 9.90
C ASN A 306 4.29 21.51 9.95
N GLU A 307 3.79 22.72 10.21
CA GLU A 307 2.36 23.01 10.22
C GLU A 307 1.69 22.61 8.91
N LYS A 308 2.22 23.05 7.76
CA LYS A 308 1.60 22.78 6.46
C LYS A 308 1.75 21.31 6.06
N ILE A 309 2.91 20.71 6.29
CA ILE A 309 3.17 19.30 5.97
C ILE A 309 2.28 18.38 6.80
N PHE A 310 2.21 18.56 8.12
CA PHE A 310 1.36 17.71 8.96
C PHE A 310 -0.14 17.96 8.72
N SER A 311 -0.53 19.15 8.27
CA SER A 311 -1.90 19.40 7.80
C SER A 311 -2.22 18.60 6.53
N VAL A 312 -1.32 18.59 5.54
CA VAL A 312 -1.46 17.77 4.32
C VAL A 312 -1.51 16.29 4.67
N VAL A 313 -0.64 15.82 5.56
CA VAL A 313 -0.63 14.42 6.04
C VAL A 313 -1.96 14.06 6.71
N TRP A 314 -2.53 14.94 7.53
CA TRP A 314 -3.82 14.70 8.17
C TRP A 314 -4.93 14.46 7.15
N PHE A 315 -5.06 15.32 6.14
CA PHE A 315 -6.09 15.17 5.10
C PHE A 315 -5.85 13.93 4.24
N TYR A 316 -4.58 13.64 3.95
CA TYR A 316 -4.21 12.43 3.23
C TYR A 316 -4.64 11.16 3.98
N LEU A 317 -4.34 11.06 5.28
CA LEU A 317 -4.76 9.94 6.12
C LEU A 317 -6.29 9.87 6.28
N ALA A 318 -6.96 11.02 6.37
CA ALA A 318 -8.42 11.11 6.46
C ALA A 318 -9.11 10.61 5.19
N LEU A 319 -8.51 10.82 4.00
CA LEU A 319 -8.98 10.26 2.74
C LEU A 319 -8.62 8.77 2.60
N LEU A 320 -7.44 8.38 3.07
CA LEU A 320 -6.94 7.01 2.94
C LEU A 320 -7.72 6.02 3.82
N LEU A 321 -8.20 6.44 4.99
CA LEU A 321 -8.99 5.61 5.90
C LEU A 321 -10.27 5.05 5.24
N PRO A 322 -11.20 5.86 4.70
CA PRO A 322 -12.41 5.36 4.07
C PRO A 322 -12.11 4.52 2.82
N LEU A 323 -11.06 4.83 2.05
CA LEU A 323 -10.65 4.00 0.90
C LEU A 323 -10.22 2.60 1.34
N ASN A 324 -9.46 2.50 2.44
CA ASN A 324 -9.06 1.22 3.01
C ASN A 324 -10.23 0.44 3.60
N VAL A 325 -11.14 1.12 4.31
CA VAL A 325 -12.37 0.51 4.84
C VAL A 325 -13.25 0.00 3.71
N ALA A 326 -13.48 0.81 2.66
CA ALA A 326 -14.23 0.39 1.49
C ALA A 326 -13.57 -0.80 0.79
N SER A 327 -12.24 -0.80 0.64
CA SER A 327 -11.50 -1.93 0.07
C SER A 327 -11.71 -3.21 0.91
N LEU A 328 -11.57 -3.14 2.23
CA LEU A 328 -11.79 -4.26 3.14
C LEU A 328 -13.23 -4.78 3.03
N LEU A 329 -14.23 -3.90 3.08
CA LEU A 329 -15.64 -4.27 2.98
C LEU A 329 -15.97 -4.91 1.62
N LEU A 330 -15.43 -4.39 0.52
CA LEU A 330 -15.60 -4.99 -0.81
C LEU A 330 -14.99 -6.38 -0.90
N TRP A 331 -13.80 -6.60 -0.33
CA TRP A 331 -13.17 -7.91 -0.31
C TRP A 331 -13.88 -8.90 0.62
N LEU A 332 -14.33 -8.47 1.80
CA LEU A 332 -15.21 -9.25 2.67
C LEU A 332 -16.49 -9.65 1.91
N TRP A 333 -17.10 -8.69 1.20
CA TRP A 333 -18.29 -8.94 0.41
C TRP A 333 -18.08 -9.93 -0.74
N ARG A 334 -16.92 -9.88 -1.40
CA ARG A 334 -16.52 -10.82 -2.46
C ARG A 334 -16.25 -12.22 -1.94
N CYS A 335 -15.75 -12.32 -0.71
CA CYS A 335 -15.50 -13.60 -0.05
C CYS A 335 -16.81 -14.27 0.40
N PHE A 336 -17.86 -13.51 0.74
CA PHE A 336 -19.14 -14.12 1.16
C PHE A 336 -19.64 -15.21 0.20
N ARG A 337 -20.12 -16.31 0.79
CA ARG A 337 -20.52 -17.53 0.09
C ARG A 337 -21.45 -17.29 -1.09
N CYS A 338 -22.45 -16.41 -0.93
CA CYS A 338 -23.41 -16.07 -1.98
C CYS A 338 -22.75 -15.40 -3.18
N ASN A 339 -21.91 -14.38 -2.93
CA ASN A 339 -21.22 -13.64 -3.99
C ASN A 339 -20.15 -14.50 -4.68
N ARG A 340 -19.44 -15.34 -3.91
CA ARG A 340 -18.49 -16.33 -4.43
C ARG A 340 -19.15 -17.24 -5.47
N PHE A 341 -20.31 -17.82 -5.14
CA PHE A 341 -21.04 -18.68 -6.07
C PHE A 341 -21.65 -17.91 -7.24
N ALA A 342 -22.16 -16.70 -7.00
CA ALA A 342 -22.68 -15.83 -8.06
C ALA A 342 -21.60 -15.49 -9.10
N PHE A 343 -20.36 -15.25 -8.65
CA PHE A 343 -19.22 -14.98 -9.53
C PHE A 343 -18.85 -16.17 -10.41
N VAL A 344 -18.66 -17.36 -9.81
CA VAL A 344 -18.34 -18.57 -10.58
C VAL A 344 -19.45 -18.89 -11.58
N ARG A 345 -20.72 -18.71 -11.17
CA ARG A 345 -21.88 -18.87 -12.04
C ARG A 345 -21.86 -17.87 -13.21
N LEU A 346 -21.55 -16.60 -12.95
CA LEU A 346 -21.48 -15.55 -13.98
C LEU A 346 -20.36 -15.81 -14.99
N CYS A 347 -19.18 -16.21 -14.54
CA CYS A 347 -18.08 -16.55 -15.42
C CYS A 347 -18.41 -17.79 -16.27
N LEU A 348 -18.95 -18.86 -15.69
CA LEU A 348 -19.37 -20.04 -16.45
C LEU A 348 -20.49 -19.72 -17.44
N TRP A 349 -21.48 -18.91 -17.05
CA TRP A 349 -22.54 -18.47 -17.97
C TRP A 349 -21.97 -17.78 -19.21
N ARG A 350 -20.95 -16.94 -19.04
CA ARG A 350 -20.29 -16.22 -20.14
C ARG A 350 -19.58 -17.15 -21.13
N THR A 351 -19.10 -18.31 -20.67
CA THR A 351 -18.43 -19.30 -21.55
C THR A 351 -19.40 -20.03 -22.47
N ARG A 352 -20.71 -20.08 -22.14
CA ARG A 352 -21.74 -20.86 -22.86
C ARG A 352 -21.45 -22.37 -23.01
N MET A 353 -20.53 -22.94 -22.23
CA MET A 353 -20.18 -24.37 -22.29
C MET A 353 -21.17 -25.28 -21.55
N VAL A 354 -22.02 -24.73 -20.68
CA VAL A 354 -22.94 -25.49 -19.82
C VAL A 354 -24.38 -25.03 -20.05
N SER A 355 -25.31 -25.97 -20.06
CA SER A 355 -26.75 -25.70 -20.18
C SER A 355 -27.26 -24.82 -19.03
N LEU A 356 -28.23 -23.93 -19.29
CA LEU A 356 -28.77 -23.01 -18.28
C LEU A 356 -29.40 -23.75 -17.08
N GLY A 357 -30.01 -24.91 -17.32
CA GLY A 357 -30.62 -25.74 -16.27
C GLY A 357 -29.61 -26.35 -15.30
N GLU A 358 -28.42 -26.69 -15.78
CA GLU A 358 -27.37 -27.35 -14.96
C GLU A 358 -26.38 -26.36 -14.35
N LEU A 359 -26.30 -25.14 -14.89
CA LEU A 359 -25.33 -24.12 -14.52
C LEU A 359 -25.25 -23.86 -13.01
N SER A 360 -26.40 -23.79 -12.31
CA SER A 360 -26.43 -23.55 -10.85
C SER A 360 -25.83 -24.71 -10.05
N ARG A 361 -26.07 -25.96 -10.48
CA ARG A 361 -25.53 -27.16 -9.83
C ARG A 361 -24.03 -27.30 -10.10
N VAL A 362 -23.63 -27.16 -11.37
CA VAL A 362 -22.23 -27.27 -11.81
C VAL A 362 -21.35 -26.19 -11.19
N SER A 363 -21.79 -24.93 -11.21
CA SER A 363 -21.05 -23.81 -10.60
C SER A 363 -20.84 -23.98 -9.10
N ARG A 364 -21.82 -24.54 -8.38
CA ARG A 364 -21.66 -24.87 -6.96
C ARG A 364 -20.68 -26.03 -6.76
N LYS A 365 -20.77 -27.09 -7.56
CA LYS A 365 -19.91 -28.28 -7.45
C LYS A 365 -18.45 -27.91 -7.68
N ILE A 366 -18.13 -27.17 -8.74
CA ILE A 366 -16.75 -26.73 -9.03
C ILE A 366 -16.24 -25.74 -7.96
N ALA A 367 -17.08 -24.81 -7.48
CA ALA A 367 -16.66 -23.83 -6.48
C ALA A 367 -16.36 -24.45 -5.10
N VAL A 368 -17.07 -25.52 -4.73
CA VAL A 368 -16.88 -26.18 -3.42
C VAL A 368 -15.83 -27.29 -3.49
N ASN A 369 -15.91 -28.17 -4.51
CA ASN A 369 -15.10 -29.39 -4.54
C ASN A 369 -13.75 -29.20 -5.22
N TYR A 370 -13.61 -28.19 -6.08
CA TYR A 370 -12.38 -27.91 -6.81
C TYR A 370 -11.76 -26.59 -6.33
N LEU A 371 -12.33 -25.43 -6.71
CA LEU A 371 -11.69 -24.13 -6.50
C LEU A 371 -11.53 -23.70 -5.03
N GLY A 372 -12.41 -24.14 -4.13
CA GLY A 372 -12.38 -23.72 -2.73
C GLY A 372 -12.52 -22.20 -2.54
N TRP A 373 -11.90 -21.67 -1.49
CA TRP A 373 -11.85 -20.22 -1.25
C TRP A 373 -10.68 -19.56 -1.96
N ASP A 374 -9.49 -20.17 -1.87
CA ASP A 374 -8.26 -19.62 -2.43
C ASP A 374 -8.27 -19.59 -3.96
N GLY A 375 -8.79 -20.61 -4.64
CA GLY A 375 -8.91 -20.61 -6.09
C GLY A 375 -9.85 -19.51 -6.59
N VAL A 376 -11.01 -19.32 -5.94
CA VAL A 376 -11.93 -18.23 -6.32
C VAL A 376 -11.32 -16.86 -5.98
N PHE A 377 -10.57 -16.76 -4.88
CA PHE A 377 -9.82 -15.54 -4.52
C PHE A 377 -8.78 -15.18 -5.60
N VAL A 378 -7.97 -16.14 -6.07
CA VAL A 378 -6.98 -15.88 -7.13
C VAL A 378 -7.67 -15.49 -8.44
N LEU A 379 -8.81 -16.11 -8.79
CA LEU A 379 -9.59 -15.68 -9.96
C LEU A 379 -10.13 -14.26 -9.83
N ARG A 380 -10.57 -13.84 -8.64
CA ARG A 380 -10.99 -12.46 -8.35
C ARG A 380 -9.83 -11.48 -8.45
N LEU A 381 -8.63 -11.89 -8.05
CA LEU A 381 -7.42 -11.09 -8.18
C LEU A 381 -7.02 -10.92 -9.66
N ILE A 382 -7.19 -11.95 -10.49
CA ILE A 382 -7.00 -11.88 -11.95
C ILE A 382 -8.07 -10.97 -12.57
N GLU A 383 -9.35 -11.09 -12.15
CA GLU A 383 -10.44 -10.23 -12.62
C GLU A 383 -10.15 -8.74 -12.37
N ASN A 384 -9.68 -8.39 -11.17
CA ASN A 384 -9.38 -7.00 -10.81
C ASN A 384 -8.23 -6.39 -11.63
N ASN A 385 -7.23 -7.20 -12.00
CA ASN A 385 -6.02 -6.70 -12.63
C ASN A 385 -6.03 -6.82 -14.16
N HIS A 386 -6.62 -7.89 -14.71
CA HIS A 386 -6.66 -8.18 -16.15
C HIS A 386 -8.08 -8.17 -16.73
N GLY A 387 -9.08 -7.84 -15.92
CA GLY A 387 -10.47 -7.76 -16.34
C GLY A 387 -11.20 -9.11 -16.33
N SER A 388 -12.52 -9.02 -16.43
CA SER A 388 -13.42 -10.18 -16.31
C SER A 388 -13.33 -11.17 -17.49
N ALA A 389 -12.86 -10.73 -18.67
CA ALA A 389 -12.65 -11.60 -19.82
C ALA A 389 -11.53 -12.62 -19.56
N MET A 390 -10.40 -12.17 -18.99
CA MET A 390 -9.28 -13.05 -18.66
C MET A 390 -9.67 -14.08 -17.59
N ALA A 391 -10.34 -13.65 -16.53
CA ALA A 391 -10.85 -14.57 -15.49
C ALA A 391 -11.83 -15.62 -16.06
N THR A 392 -12.65 -15.24 -17.05
CA THR A 392 -13.58 -16.16 -17.72
C THR A 392 -12.85 -17.22 -18.54
N VAL A 393 -11.84 -16.83 -19.32
CA VAL A 393 -11.01 -17.76 -20.12
C VAL A 393 -10.22 -18.71 -19.23
N VAL A 394 -9.69 -18.23 -18.11
CA VAL A 394 -9.00 -19.09 -17.15
C VAL A 394 -9.98 -20.08 -16.51
N LEU A 395 -11.16 -19.62 -16.08
CA LEU A 395 -12.16 -20.50 -15.49
C LEU A 395 -12.69 -21.54 -16.49
N SER A 396 -12.81 -21.21 -17.77
CA SER A 396 -13.26 -22.16 -18.78
C SER A 396 -12.30 -23.33 -18.90
N ARG A 397 -10.99 -23.06 -18.99
CA ARG A 397 -9.97 -24.12 -19.05
C ARG A 397 -9.86 -24.93 -17.76
N LEU A 398 -10.02 -24.28 -16.60
CA LEU A 398 -10.08 -24.98 -15.32
C LEU A 398 -11.30 -25.91 -15.24
N TYR A 399 -12.44 -25.49 -15.80
CA TYR A 399 -13.64 -26.32 -15.87
C TYR A 399 -13.46 -27.51 -16.81
N ASP A 400 -12.89 -27.32 -18.00
CA ASP A 400 -12.61 -28.43 -18.94
C ASP A 400 -11.71 -29.50 -18.29
N PHE A 401 -10.65 -29.05 -17.61
CA PHE A 401 -9.76 -29.94 -16.87
C PHE A 401 -10.49 -30.72 -15.78
N TYR A 402 -11.30 -30.03 -14.95
CA TYR A 402 -12.09 -30.66 -13.90
C TYR A 402 -13.17 -31.62 -14.44
N ALA A 403 -13.82 -31.26 -15.54
CA ALA A 403 -14.84 -32.09 -16.18
C ALA A 403 -14.24 -33.38 -16.75
N ASN A 404 -13.04 -33.31 -17.34
CA ASN A 404 -12.31 -34.49 -17.81
C ASN A 404 -11.91 -35.41 -16.66
N GLN A 405 -11.46 -34.85 -15.52
CA GLN A 405 -11.17 -35.65 -14.33
C GLN A 405 -12.41 -36.34 -13.76
N MET A 406 -13.57 -35.66 -13.74
CA MET A 406 -14.82 -36.30 -13.29
C MET A 406 -15.26 -37.43 -14.22
N LYS A 407 -15.15 -37.25 -15.55
CA LYS A 407 -15.46 -38.33 -16.50
C LYS A 407 -14.54 -39.54 -16.32
N ALA A 408 -13.23 -39.31 -16.20
CA ALA A 408 -12.27 -40.38 -15.95
C ALA A 408 -12.55 -41.15 -14.63
N ARG A 409 -13.11 -40.46 -13.61
CA ARG A 409 -13.51 -41.08 -12.35
C ARG A 409 -14.83 -41.84 -12.43
N ASP A 410 -15.77 -41.40 -13.26
CA ASP A 410 -17.03 -42.10 -13.51
C ASP A 410 -16.83 -43.32 -14.45
N ASP A 411 -15.83 -43.28 -15.35
CA ASP A 411 -15.54 -44.32 -16.35
C ASP A 411 -14.59 -45.45 -15.87
N GLY A 412 -14.01 -45.39 -14.66
CA GLY A 412 -13.15 -46.46 -14.09
C GLY A 412 -13.33 -46.63 -12.57
N SER A 413 -13.77 -47.76 -12.01
CA SER A 413 -13.05 -49.05 -11.92
C SER A 413 -11.54 -48.89 -12.10
N ASP A 414 -10.80 -48.98 -10.98
CA ASP A 414 -9.34 -49.10 -10.84
C ASP A 414 -8.51 -48.89 -12.10
N VAL A 415 -8.20 -47.63 -12.43
CA VAL A 415 -7.08 -47.31 -13.32
C VAL A 415 -6.24 -46.23 -12.64
N GLU A 416 -5.05 -46.63 -12.16
CA GLU A 416 -3.99 -45.68 -11.82
C GLU A 416 -3.65 -44.84 -13.06
N LEU A 417 -3.96 -43.54 -13.03
CA LEU A 417 -3.42 -42.59 -14.00
C LEU A 417 -1.99 -42.23 -13.59
N GLY A 418 -1.01 -42.74 -14.34
CA GLY A 418 0.35 -42.20 -14.35
C GLY A 418 0.39 -40.75 -14.86
N PRO A 419 1.51 -40.03 -14.61
CA PRO A 419 1.68 -38.67 -15.10
C PRO A 419 1.60 -38.63 -16.64
N MET A 420 1.07 -37.52 -17.15
CA MET A 420 0.93 -37.23 -18.59
C MET A 420 2.18 -37.66 -19.39
N PRO A 421 2.03 -38.21 -20.62
CA PRO A 421 3.17 -38.45 -21.49
C PRO A 421 3.88 -37.11 -21.74
N SER A 422 5.18 -37.09 -21.41
CA SER A 422 6.06 -35.98 -21.74
C SER A 422 5.97 -35.73 -23.24
N VAL A 423 5.61 -34.50 -23.61
CA VAL A 423 5.71 -34.02 -24.99
C VAL A 423 7.14 -34.28 -25.45
N ALA A 424 7.30 -35.20 -26.40
CA ALA A 424 8.56 -35.46 -27.03
C ALA A 424 9.10 -34.16 -27.63
N SER A 425 10.36 -33.85 -27.29
CA SER A 425 11.13 -32.76 -27.85
C SER A 425 11.08 -32.81 -29.39
N PRO A 426 10.64 -31.75 -30.10
CA PRO A 426 10.86 -31.67 -31.52
C PRO A 426 12.35 -31.40 -31.75
N ARG A 427 13.03 -32.38 -32.35
CA ARG A 427 14.33 -32.18 -32.99
C ARG A 427 14.22 -31.01 -33.98
N ALA A 428 15.07 -30.03 -33.74
CA ALA A 428 15.68 -29.04 -34.63
C ALA A 428 14.98 -28.66 -35.96
N ALA A 429 14.86 -27.32 -36.09
CA ALA A 429 14.76 -26.53 -37.32
C ALA A 429 13.36 -26.39 -37.96
N GLN A 430 12.62 -25.39 -37.50
CA GLN A 430 12.00 -24.38 -38.37
C GLN A 430 11.67 -23.12 -37.53
N SER A 431 12.06 -21.97 -38.06
CA SER A 431 12.04 -20.65 -37.42
C SER A 431 10.65 -20.23 -36.92
N LEU A 432 10.48 -20.07 -35.60
CA LEU A 432 9.34 -19.33 -35.04
C LEU A 432 9.45 -17.85 -35.42
N GLN A 433 8.52 -17.36 -36.23
CA GLN A 433 8.33 -15.92 -36.41
C GLN A 433 7.57 -15.34 -35.21
N PRO A 434 8.06 -14.25 -34.58
CA PRO A 434 7.31 -13.53 -33.56
C PRO A 434 6.15 -12.76 -34.21
N CYS A 435 4.97 -12.79 -33.59
CA CYS A 435 3.84 -11.96 -34.02
C CYS A 435 4.16 -10.48 -33.76
N HIS A 436 4.45 -9.72 -34.82
CA HIS A 436 4.50 -8.25 -34.76
C HIS A 436 3.09 -7.66 -34.91
N PRO A 437 2.76 -6.59 -34.17
CA PRO A 437 1.48 -5.90 -34.28
C PRO A 437 1.51 -4.97 -35.50
N GLY A 438 1.12 -5.45 -36.67
CA GLY A 438 1.11 -4.59 -37.86
C GLY A 438 0.61 -5.15 -39.19
N ALA A 439 0.19 -6.41 -39.30
CA ALA A 439 -0.18 -6.97 -40.60
C ALA A 439 -1.52 -7.71 -40.55
N CYS A 440 -2.62 -6.95 -40.50
CA CYS A 440 -3.95 -7.42 -40.88
C CYS A 440 -4.69 -6.29 -41.61
N HIS A 441 -4.34 -6.07 -42.88
CA HIS A 441 -5.27 -5.45 -43.81
C HIS A 441 -5.18 -6.12 -45.18
N MET A 442 -6.35 -6.62 -45.59
CA MET A 442 -6.78 -6.94 -46.95
C MET A 442 -6.14 -8.14 -47.66
N ALA A 443 -6.92 -9.21 -47.81
CA ALA A 443 -7.54 -9.51 -49.10
C ALA A 443 -8.64 -10.56 -48.91
N ALA A 444 -9.86 -10.19 -49.27
CA ALA A 444 -10.95 -11.12 -49.52
C ALA A 444 -10.72 -11.80 -50.88
N ALA A 445 -11.02 -13.09 -50.99
CA ALA A 445 -11.29 -13.74 -52.27
C ALA A 445 -12.44 -14.75 -52.11
N PRO A 446 -13.32 -14.89 -53.12
CA PRO A 446 -14.60 -15.58 -52.99
C PRO A 446 -14.54 -17.06 -53.41
N CYS A 447 -15.52 -17.82 -52.92
CA CYS A 447 -15.83 -19.19 -53.31
C CYS A 447 -16.07 -19.34 -54.82
N ALA A 448 -15.49 -20.38 -55.44
CA ALA A 448 -16.05 -21.02 -56.63
C ALA A 448 -15.62 -22.49 -56.74
N HIS A 449 -16.61 -23.36 -56.90
CA HIS A 449 -16.52 -24.77 -57.24
C HIS A 449 -15.75 -25.01 -58.55
N GLN A 450 -15.01 -26.12 -58.63
CA GLN A 450 -14.61 -26.71 -59.92
C GLN A 450 -14.91 -28.21 -59.97
N PHE A 451 -15.84 -28.56 -60.86
CA PHE A 451 -15.90 -29.85 -61.57
C PHE A 451 -14.80 -29.86 -62.64
N GLY A 452 -14.18 -31.03 -62.85
CA GLY A 452 -13.05 -31.18 -63.77
C GLY A 452 -13.42 -31.21 -65.25
N THR A 453 -12.43 -30.97 -66.10
CA THR A 453 -12.14 -31.71 -67.35
C THR A 453 -10.77 -31.31 -67.89
N ARG A 454 -10.17 -32.23 -68.64
CA ARG A 454 -8.78 -32.27 -69.13
C ARG A 454 -8.47 -31.30 -70.28
N ARG A 455 -7.14 -31.12 -70.48
CA ARG A 455 -6.36 -30.93 -71.75
C ARG A 455 -5.88 -29.49 -72.10
N PRO A 456 -4.79 -29.34 -72.89
CA PRO A 456 -3.50 -28.84 -72.35
C PRO A 456 -2.81 -27.73 -73.21
N ASN A 457 -1.58 -27.38 -72.80
CA ASN A 457 -0.46 -26.76 -73.55
C ASN A 457 -0.35 -25.23 -73.67
N GLY A 458 0.92 -24.78 -73.56
CA GLY A 458 1.44 -23.48 -74.02
C GLY A 458 1.82 -22.52 -72.88
N TYR A 459 3.02 -22.56 -72.29
CA TYR A 459 4.29 -21.93 -72.72
C TYR A 459 4.27 -20.40 -72.86
N TRP A 460 5.36 -19.79 -72.36
CA TRP A 460 5.76 -18.36 -72.29
C TRP A 460 5.18 -17.57 -71.10
N GLY A 461 5.94 -16.83 -70.30
CA GLY A 461 7.35 -16.45 -70.35
C GLY A 461 7.59 -15.34 -69.30
N LYS A 462 8.77 -15.43 -68.65
CA LYS A 462 9.52 -14.44 -67.86
C LYS A 462 8.90 -13.05 -67.60
N CYS A 463 8.88 -12.67 -66.31
CA CYS A 463 9.04 -11.28 -65.87
C CYS A 463 10.31 -11.16 -65.02
N SER A 464 11.08 -10.14 -65.35
CA SER A 464 12.16 -9.54 -64.55
C SER A 464 11.65 -8.93 -63.25
#